data_AF-A0A946I785-F1
#
_entry.id   AF-A0A946I785-F1
#
_cell.length_a   1.000
_cell.length_b   1.000
_cell.length_c   1.000
_cell.angle_alpha   90.00
_cell.angle_beta   90.00
_cell.angle_gamma   90.00
#
_symmetry.space_group_name_H-M   'P 1'
#
loop_
_entity.id
_entity.type
_entity.pdbx_description
1 polymer ?
#
loop_
_entity_poly.entity_id
_entity_poly.type
_entity_poly.pdbx_seq_one_letter_code
_entity_poly.pdbx_strand_id
1 'polypeptide(L)'
;MKTKEIMVAVALLFSTANAFGLPACQPPLGLDAAEDEHYCMIHMVRSACLVKKGFDIETDNWVVPLSAYDECTILGCDQLLEQTGFISDNLFRLACNIARFDLGK
;
A
#
# COMPACT_ATOMS: atom_id res chain seq x y z
N MET A 1 -26.63 -32.30 -5.86
CA MET A 1 -26.00 -31.94 -4.57
C MET A 1 -24.89 -30.96 -4.89
N LYS A 2 -24.92 -29.77 -4.28
CA LYS A 2 -24.36 -28.52 -4.82
C LYS A 2 -22.95 -28.28 -4.26
N THR A 3 -21.93 -28.48 -5.09
CA THR A 3 -20.54 -28.10 -4.81
C THR A 3 -20.48 -26.58 -4.75
N LYS A 4 -20.31 -26.01 -3.55
CA LYS A 4 -20.02 -24.58 -3.38
C LYS A 4 -18.59 -24.49 -2.88
N GLU A 5 -17.68 -24.29 -3.84
CA GLU A 5 -16.29 -23.99 -3.55
C GLU A 5 -16.17 -22.62 -2.87
N ILE A 6 -15.25 -22.58 -1.93
CA ILE A 6 -14.96 -21.50 -1.01
C ILE A 6 -14.23 -20.41 -1.80
N MET A 7 -14.98 -19.51 -2.44
CA MET A 7 -14.46 -18.28 -3.09
C MET A 7 -14.93 -17.01 -2.35
N VAL A 8 -15.00 -17.07 -1.02
CA VAL A 8 -15.42 -15.92 -0.20
C VAL A 8 -14.37 -15.67 0.87
N ALA A 9 -13.20 -15.20 0.46
CA ALA A 9 -12.22 -14.65 1.40
C ALA A 9 -11.48 -13.41 0.82
N VAL A 10 -11.28 -13.34 -0.49
CA VAL A 10 -10.41 -12.30 -1.09
C VAL A 10 -11.15 -11.03 -1.53
N ALA A 11 -12.47 -11.08 -1.77
CA ALA A 11 -13.23 -9.89 -2.18
C ALA A 11 -13.45 -8.86 -1.05
N LEU A 12 -13.17 -9.23 0.21
CA LEU A 12 -13.42 -8.37 1.37
C LEU A 12 -12.32 -7.35 1.63
N LEU A 13 -11.10 -7.56 1.13
CA LEU A 13 -9.99 -6.60 1.33
C LEU A 13 -10.19 -5.32 0.50
N PHE A 14 -10.69 -5.43 -0.74
CA PHE A 14 -10.97 -4.26 -1.60
C PHE A 14 -12.18 -3.44 -1.15
N SER A 15 -13.07 -4.01 -0.32
CA SER A 15 -14.31 -3.34 0.12
C SER A 15 -14.15 -2.52 1.40
N THR A 16 -13.02 -2.64 2.12
CA THR A 16 -12.84 -2.02 3.44
C THR A 16 -12.04 -0.72 3.43
N ALA A 17 -11.34 -0.37 2.35
CA ALA A 17 -10.64 0.92 2.25
C ALA A 17 -11.62 2.10 2.41
N ASN A 18 -12.84 1.97 1.87
CA ASN A 18 -13.91 2.97 2.00
C ASN A 18 -14.52 3.07 3.42
N ALA A 19 -14.29 2.09 4.29
CA ALA A 19 -14.87 2.10 5.64
C ALA A 19 -14.07 2.95 6.65
N PHE A 20 -12.84 3.33 6.29
CA PHE A 20 -11.92 4.05 7.19
C PHE A 20 -11.58 5.47 6.73
N GLY A 21 -12.27 6.00 5.72
CA GLY A 21 -11.98 7.34 5.16
C GLY A 21 -10.59 7.44 4.50
N LEU A 22 -9.87 6.34 4.31
CA LEU A 22 -8.55 6.35 3.70
C LEU A 22 -8.66 6.49 2.17
N PRO A 23 -7.64 7.06 1.51
CA PRO A 23 -7.57 7.07 0.06
C PRO A 23 -7.79 5.68 -0.53
N ALA A 24 -8.52 5.60 -1.64
CA ALA A 24 -8.69 4.34 -2.33
C ALA A 24 -7.33 3.85 -2.86
N CYS A 25 -7.06 2.55 -2.73
CA CYS A 25 -5.92 1.95 -3.40
C CYS A 25 -6.18 1.91 -4.91
N GLN A 26 -5.30 2.56 -5.68
CA GLN A 26 -5.29 2.51 -7.13
C GLN A 26 -3.88 2.07 -7.58
N PRO A 27 -3.68 0.76 -7.83
CA PRO A 27 -2.42 0.26 -8.36
C PRO A 27 -2.07 0.89 -9.72
N PRO A 28 -0.77 1.15 -9.99
CA PRO A 28 -0.33 1.60 -11.30
C PRO A 28 -0.52 0.50 -12.35
N LEU A 29 -0.72 0.90 -13.61
CA LEU A 29 -0.79 -0.04 -14.72
C LEU A 29 0.54 -0.81 -14.88
N GLY A 30 0.43 -2.08 -15.28
CA GLY A 30 1.58 -2.93 -15.58
C GLY A 30 2.00 -3.85 -14.43
N LEU A 31 1.27 -3.85 -13.31
CA LEU A 31 1.36 -4.88 -12.28
C LEU A 31 0.47 -6.08 -12.65
N ASP A 32 0.86 -7.29 -12.24
CA ASP A 32 -0.04 -8.44 -12.25
C ASP A 32 -0.98 -8.45 -11.03
N ALA A 33 -1.91 -9.41 -10.98
CA ALA A 33 -2.93 -9.45 -9.92
C ALA A 33 -2.37 -9.64 -8.50
N ALA A 34 -1.24 -10.35 -8.35
CA ALA A 34 -0.59 -10.52 -7.05
C ALA A 34 0.20 -9.26 -6.67
N GLU A 35 0.82 -8.62 -7.67
CA GLU A 35 1.50 -7.34 -7.48
C GLU A 35 0.52 -6.21 -7.14
N ASP A 36 -0.70 -6.21 -7.70
CA ASP A 36 -1.78 -5.29 -7.34
C ASP A 36 -2.16 -5.42 -5.86
N GLU A 37 -2.30 -6.65 -5.36
CA GLU A 37 -2.59 -6.92 -3.96
C GLU A 37 -1.46 -6.40 -3.05
N HIS A 38 -0.22 -6.73 -3.38
CA HIS A 38 0.95 -6.27 -2.65
C HIS A 38 1.10 -4.74 -2.67
N TYR A 39 0.82 -4.09 -3.80
CA TYR A 39 0.79 -2.63 -3.89
C TYR A 39 -0.26 -2.05 -2.93
N CYS A 40 -1.45 -2.66 -2.86
CA CYS A 40 -2.49 -2.21 -1.95
C CYS A 40 -2.16 -2.43 -0.47
N MET A 41 -1.40 -3.47 -0.14
CA MET A 41 -0.87 -3.64 1.21
C MET A 41 0.08 -2.51 1.58
N ILE A 42 1.04 -2.17 0.70
CA ILE A 42 1.95 -1.03 0.89
C ILE A 42 1.14 0.27 1.05
N HIS A 43 0.15 0.48 0.19
CA HIS A 43 -0.74 1.65 0.25
C HIS A 43 -1.43 1.77 1.61
N MET A 44 -2.01 0.70 2.13
CA MET A 44 -2.70 0.74 3.43
C MET A 44 -1.76 1.11 4.58
N VAL A 45 -0.56 0.51 4.62
CA VAL A 45 0.44 0.81 5.65
C VAL A 45 0.89 2.27 5.56
N ARG A 46 1.14 2.75 4.34
CA ARG A 46 1.51 4.16 4.10
C ARG A 46 0.42 5.12 4.59
N SER A 47 -0.83 4.88 4.20
CA SER A 47 -1.97 5.73 4.59
C SER A 47 -2.15 5.75 6.11
N ALA A 48 -2.06 4.60 6.78
CA ALA A 48 -2.12 4.52 8.24
C ALA A 48 -0.95 5.27 8.92
N CYS A 49 0.26 5.16 8.38
CA CYS A 49 1.43 5.90 8.86
C CYS A 49 1.26 7.43 8.73
N LEU A 50 0.70 7.90 7.61
CA LEU A 50 0.44 9.32 7.40
C LEU A 50 -0.61 9.86 8.37
N VAL A 51 -1.72 9.14 8.57
CA VAL A 51 -2.74 9.50 9.57
C VAL A 51 -2.12 9.55 10.98
N LYS A 52 -1.28 8.58 11.33
CA LYS A 52 -0.57 8.56 12.63
C LYS A 52 0.37 9.76 12.80
N LYS A 53 0.93 10.29 11.71
CA LYS A 53 1.73 11.53 11.71
C LYS A 53 0.87 12.80 11.75
N GLY A 54 -0.45 12.68 11.72
CA GLY A 54 -1.40 13.79 11.84
C GLY A 54 -1.79 14.44 10.51
N PHE A 55 -1.50 13.79 9.37
CA PHE A 55 -1.94 14.28 8.06
C PHE A 55 -3.40 13.92 7.82
N ASP A 56 -4.18 14.90 7.38
CA ASP A 56 -5.53 14.69 6.87
C ASP A 56 -5.44 14.21 5.41
N ILE A 57 -5.64 12.91 5.22
CA ILE A 57 -5.63 12.25 3.92
C ILE A 57 -7.01 11.74 3.49
N GLU A 58 -8.08 12.13 4.20
CA GLU A 58 -9.43 11.67 3.90
C GLU A 58 -10.06 12.42 2.70
N THR A 59 -9.43 13.51 2.28
CA THR A 59 -9.90 14.37 1.18
C THR A 59 -9.23 14.02 -0.15
N ASP A 60 -9.94 14.16 -1.28
CA ASP A 60 -9.40 13.79 -2.61
C ASP A 60 -8.14 14.57 -3.05
N ASN A 61 -7.77 15.66 -2.36
CA ASN A 61 -6.65 16.53 -2.71
C ASN A 61 -5.68 16.75 -1.54
N TRP A 62 -5.49 15.72 -0.70
CA TRP A 62 -4.56 15.79 0.40
C TRP A 62 -3.12 16.07 -0.07
N VAL A 63 -2.38 16.78 0.77
CA VAL A 63 -0.98 17.15 0.50
C VAL A 63 -0.16 16.78 1.72
N VAL A 64 0.93 16.05 1.49
CA VAL A 64 1.92 15.74 2.52
C VAL A 64 3.33 16.08 2.02
N PRO A 65 4.29 16.34 2.92
CA PRO A 65 5.69 16.45 2.55
C PRO A 65 6.18 15.16 1.90
N LEU A 66 6.97 15.28 0.83
CA LEU A 66 7.54 14.11 0.14
C LEU A 66 8.31 13.20 1.09
N SER A 67 9.06 13.77 2.04
CA SER A 67 9.79 13.00 3.06
C SER A 67 8.88 12.12 3.93
N ALA A 68 7.70 12.61 4.31
CA ALA A 68 6.75 11.82 5.08
C ALA A 68 6.08 10.73 4.25
N TYR A 69 5.76 11.04 2.98
CA TYR A 69 5.26 10.05 2.03
C TYR A 69 6.26 8.92 1.80
N ASP A 70 7.52 9.27 1.56
CA ASP A 70 8.61 8.33 1.31
C ASP A 70 8.90 7.47 2.54
N GLU A 71 9.01 8.08 3.73
CA GLU A 71 9.20 7.35 4.99
C GLU A 71 8.07 6.33 5.24
N CYS A 72 6.82 6.74 5.06
CA CYS A 72 5.67 5.87 5.22
C CYS A 72 5.56 4.80 4.12
N THR A 73 6.06 5.09 2.90
CA THR A 73 6.11 4.11 1.82
C THR A 73 7.19 3.06 2.08
N ILE A 74 8.37 3.47 2.56
CA ILE A 74 9.45 2.57 2.98
C ILE A 74 8.94 1.62 4.06
N LEU A 75 8.21 2.12 5.07
CA LEU A 75 7.59 1.28 6.09
C LEU A 75 6.63 0.23 5.47
N GLY A 76 5.82 0.63 4.50
CA GLY A 76 4.92 -0.31 3.81
C GLY A 76 5.66 -1.38 3.02
N CYS A 77 6.76 -1.02 2.35
CA CYS A 77 7.61 -1.95 1.62
C CYS A 77 8.36 -2.90 2.56
N ASP A 78 8.94 -2.40 3.65
CA ASP A 78 9.62 -3.21 4.66
C ASP A 78 8.64 -4.22 5.28
N GLN A 79 7.43 -3.76 5.64
CA GLN A 79 6.40 -4.63 6.19
C GLN A 79 5.91 -5.69 5.20
N LEU A 80 5.75 -5.34 3.92
CA LEU A 80 5.43 -6.32 2.88
C LEU A 80 6.52 -7.39 2.78
N LEU A 81 7.79 -6.97 2.71
CA LEU A 81 8.93 -7.88 2.63
C LEU A 81 9.01 -8.80 3.85
N GLU A 82 8.76 -8.30 5.06
CA GLU A 82 8.68 -9.11 6.27
C GLU A 82 7.57 -10.16 6.23
N GLN A 83 6.42 -9.84 5.63
CA GLN A 83 5.25 -10.72 5.57
C GLN A 83 5.35 -11.78 4.46
N THR A 84 5.85 -11.40 3.29
CA THR A 84 5.85 -12.26 2.09
C THR A 84 7.22 -12.87 1.80
N GLY A 85 8.28 -12.31 2.36
CA GLY A 85 9.68 -12.65 2.04
C GLY A 85 10.13 -12.18 0.65
N PHE A 86 9.29 -11.45 -0.09
CA PHE A 86 9.57 -11.09 -1.47
C PHE A 86 8.82 -9.84 -1.96
N ILE A 87 9.52 -9.01 -2.73
CA ILE A 87 8.96 -7.94 -3.56
C ILE A 87 9.47 -8.16 -4.98
N SER A 88 8.56 -8.21 -5.96
CA SER A 88 8.95 -8.35 -7.36
C SER A 88 9.69 -7.12 -7.87
N ASP A 89 10.56 -7.29 -8.87
CA ASP A 89 11.31 -6.17 -9.46
C ASP A 89 10.40 -5.06 -9.99
N ASN A 90 9.25 -5.44 -10.55
CA ASN A 90 8.30 -4.50 -11.12
C ASN A 90 7.58 -3.69 -10.04
N LEU A 91 7.08 -4.36 -8.98
CA LEU A 91 6.52 -3.68 -7.81
C LEU A 91 7.57 -2.83 -7.10
N PHE A 92 8.78 -3.34 -6.96
CA PHE A 92 9.90 -2.60 -6.37
C PHE A 92 10.13 -1.29 -7.12
N ARG A 93 10.29 -1.35 -8.45
CA ARG A 93 10.51 -0.16 -9.29
C ARG A 93 9.38 0.86 -9.18
N LEU A 94 8.13 0.40 -9.08
CA LEU A 94 6.94 1.26 -9.11
C LEU A 94 6.57 1.84 -7.74
N ALA A 95 6.86 1.14 -6.64
CA ALA A 95 6.40 1.52 -5.31
C ALA A 95 7.51 1.66 -4.26
N CYS A 96 8.57 0.86 -4.35
CA CYS A 96 9.58 0.74 -3.28
C CYS A 96 10.98 1.25 -3.65
N ASN A 97 11.22 1.63 -4.91
CA ASN A 97 12.49 2.17 -5.39
C ASN A 97 12.62 3.65 -5.00
N ILE A 98 12.54 3.89 -3.71
CA ILE A 98 12.69 5.18 -3.08
C ILE A 98 14.11 5.21 -2.54
N ALA A 99 14.92 6.16 -3.02
CA ALA A 99 16.17 6.45 -2.35
C ALA A 99 15.80 6.79 -0.91
N ARG A 100 16.27 6.00 0.07
CA ARG A 100 16.24 6.42 1.48
C ARG A 100 17.08 7.68 1.51
N PHE A 101 16.47 8.83 1.25
CA PHE A 101 17.17 10.09 1.08
C PHE A 101 18.16 10.21 2.22
N ASP A 102 19.43 10.41 1.85
CA ASP A 102 20.56 10.73 2.69
C ASP A 102 20.14 11.14 4.10
N LEU A 103 20.07 10.16 5.02
CA LEU A 103 20.26 10.43 6.45
C LEU A 103 21.74 10.75 6.65
N GLY A 104 22.21 11.78 5.93
CA GLY A 104 23.46 12.42 6.20
C GLY A 104 23.31 13.14 7.53
N LYS A 105 23.85 12.52 8.58
CA LYS A 105 24.28 13.13 9.84
C LYS A 105 23.26 13.97 10.60
#